data_AF-A0A359LWA5-F1
#
_entry.id   AF-A0A359LWA5-F1
#
_cell.length_a   1.000
_cell.length_b   1.000
_cell.length_c   1.000
_cell.angle_alpha   90.00
_cell.angle_beta   90.00
_cell.angle_gamma   90.00
#
_symmetry.space_group_name_H-M   'P 1'
#
loop_
_entity.id
_entity.type
_entity.pdbx_description
1 polymer ?
#
loop_
_entity_poly.entity_id
_entity_poly.type
_entity_poly.pdbx_seq_one_letter_code
_entity_poly.pdbx_strand_id
1 'polypeptide(L)' 'CTASFTQRAGIAAIAGPQDDVDHMVREFRRRRDAFCAGLNTIPGFRCPIPEGAFYAFPN' A
#
# COMPACT_ATOMS: atom_id res chain seq x y z
N CYS A 1 8.82 1.09 -26.75
CA CYS A 1 9.26 -0.12 -26.02
C CYS A 1 9.83 0.31 -24.66
N THR A 2 9.70 -0.52 -23.61
CA THR A 2 10.26 -0.22 -22.27
C THR A 2 11.79 -0.30 -22.28
N ALA A 3 12.46 0.53 -21.47
CA ALA A 3 13.92 0.53 -21.37
C ALA A 3 14.47 -0.86 -20.98
N SER A 4 15.56 -1.29 -21.61
CA SER A 4 16.11 -2.65 -21.46
C SER A 4 16.50 -2.97 -20.01
N PHE A 5 17.08 -2.00 -19.29
CA PHE A 5 17.43 -2.18 -17.88
C PHE A 5 16.19 -2.33 -16.98
N THR A 6 15.08 -1.66 -17.31
CA THR A 6 13.81 -1.83 -16.59
C THR A 6 13.22 -3.22 -16.79
N GLN A 7 13.33 -3.80 -17.99
CA GLN A 7 12.90 -5.18 -18.22
C GLN A 7 13.72 -6.16 -17.39
N ARG A 8 15.05 -5.97 -17.31
CA ARG A 8 15.93 -6.79 -16.46
C ARG A 8 15.61 -6.63 -14.98
N ALA A 9 15.29 -5.40 -14.53
CA ALA A 9 14.85 -5.14 -13.16
C ALA A 9 13.52 -5.85 -12.83
N GLY A 10 12.56 -5.86 -13.78
CA GLY A 10 11.31 -6.59 -13.61
C GLY A 10 11.50 -8.10 -13.42
N ILE A 11 12.42 -8.71 -14.18
CA ILE A 11 12.79 -10.12 -13.99
C ILE A 11 13.36 -10.34 -12.58
N ALA A 12 14.27 -9.47 -12.13
CA ALA A 12 14.85 -9.57 -10.80
C ALA A 12 13.79 -9.41 -9.68
N ALA A 13 12.84 -8.48 -9.86
CA ALA A 13 11.77 -8.26 -8.89
C ALA A 13 10.83 -9.47 -8.75
N ILE A 14 10.58 -10.21 -9.84
CA ILE A 14 9.69 -11.39 -9.83
C ILE A 14 10.43 -12.65 -9.36
N ALA A 15 11.67 -12.85 -9.79
CA ALA A 15 12.42 -14.08 -9.50
C ALA A 15 13.21 -14.03 -8.18
N GLY A 16 13.42 -12.85 -7.62
CA GLY A 16 14.14 -12.65 -6.37
C GLY A 16 13.29 -12.87 -5.11
N PRO A 17 13.89 -12.70 -3.92
CA PRO A 17 13.18 -12.72 -2.65
C PRO A 17 12.04 -11.70 -2.60
N GLN A 18 10.97 -12.03 -1.88
CA GLN A 18 9.76 -11.21 -1.78
C GLN A 18 9.61 -10.49 -0.42
N ASP A 19 10.62 -10.57 0.45
CA ASP A 19 10.59 -10.02 1.81
C ASP A 19 10.29 -8.51 1.85
N ASP A 20 10.77 -7.76 0.85
CA ASP A 20 10.51 -6.34 0.71
C ASP A 20 9.02 -6.03 0.48
N VAL A 21 8.32 -6.87 -0.31
CA VAL A 21 6.88 -6.73 -0.55
C VAL A 21 6.13 -6.96 0.75
N ASP A 22 6.46 -8.03 1.48
CA ASP A 22 5.83 -8.33 2.76
C ASP A 22 6.07 -7.23 3.80
N HIS A 23 7.29 -6.66 3.84
CA HIS A 23 7.61 -5.53 4.69
C HIS A 23 6.78 -4.29 4.33
N MET A 24 6.67 -3.96 3.04
CA MET A 24 5.84 -2.84 2.59
C MET A 24 4.36 -3.05 2.91
N VAL A 25 3.81 -4.25 2.71
CA VAL A 25 2.42 -4.57 3.05
C VAL A 25 2.15 -4.38 4.54
N ARG A 26 3.06 -4.84 5.42
CA ARG A 26 2.94 -4.63 6.87
C ARG A 26 2.94 -3.15 7.23
N GLU A 27 3.85 -2.37 6.63
CA GLU A 27 3.95 -0.94 6.90
C GLU A 27 2.73 -0.16 6.39
N PHE A 28 2.24 -0.47 5.19
CA PHE A 28 1.02 0.16 4.66
C PHE A 28 -0.22 -0.22 5.46
N ARG A 29 -0.31 -1.45 5.98
CA ARG A 29 -1.39 -1.84 6.89
C ARG A 29 -1.37 -1.00 8.18
N ARG A 30 -0.19 -0.83 8.79
CA ARG A 30 -0.03 0.02 9.98
C ARG A 30 -0.44 1.46 9.71
N ARG A 31 -0.03 2.02 8.56
CA ARG A 31 -0.40 3.39 8.15
C ARG A 31 -1.90 3.52 7.90
N ARG A 32 -2.50 2.56 7.19
CA ARG A 32 -3.95 2.50 6.91
C ARG A 32 -4.75 2.54 8.20
N ASP A 33 -4.41 1.67 9.15
CA ASP A 33 -5.16 1.53 10.39
C ASP A 33 -5.12 2.85 11.20
N ALA A 34 -3.94 3.48 11.31
CA ALA A 34 -3.79 4.76 11.97
C ALA A 34 -4.53 5.90 11.25
N PHE A 35 -4.45 5.96 9.92
CA PHE A 35 -5.06 7.02 9.13
C PHE A 35 -6.59 6.94 9.15
N CYS A 36 -7.17 5.75 8.92
CA CYS A 36 -8.61 5.54 9.00
C CYS A 36 -9.14 5.80 10.42
N ALA A 37 -8.44 5.36 11.46
CA ALA A 37 -8.81 5.65 12.84
C ALA A 37 -8.83 7.17 13.10
N GLY A 38 -7.78 7.89 12.67
CA GLY A 38 -7.69 9.34 12.81
C GLY A 38 -8.80 10.09 12.06
N LEU A 39 -9.11 9.72 10.82
CA LEU A 39 -10.21 10.35 10.08
C LEU A 39 -11.56 10.15 10.77
N ASN A 40 -11.80 8.97 11.35
CA ASN A 40 -13.05 8.67 12.05
C ASN A 40 -13.22 9.41 13.39
N THR A 41 -12.21 10.13 13.88
CA THR A 41 -12.38 11.02 15.05
C THR A 41 -12.94 12.39 14.67
N ILE A 42 -12.90 12.76 13.39
CA ILE A 42 -13.35 14.07 12.90
C ILE A 42 -14.88 14.04 12.75
N PRO A 43 -15.62 14.96 13.40
CA PRO A 43 -17.07 15.03 13.25
C PRO A 43 -17.49 15.20 11.79
N GLY A 44 -18.39 14.33 11.33
CA GLY A 44 -18.91 14.34 9.95
C GLY A 44 -18.15 13.44 8.96
N PHE A 45 -16.98 12.92 9.32
CA PHE A 45 -16.23 11.97 8.49
C PHE A 45 -16.55 10.52 8.87
N ARG A 46 -16.65 9.63 7.87
CA ARG A 46 -16.62 8.17 8.04
C ARG A 46 -15.69 7.58 7.00
N CYS A 47 -14.62 6.97 7.47
CA CYS A 47 -13.61 6.34 6.63
C CYS A 47 -13.65 4.82 6.85
N PRO A 48 -14.19 4.03 5.91
CA PRO A 48 -14.10 2.57 5.99
C PRO A 48 -12.64 2.12 5.89
N ILE A 49 -12.30 1.01 6.54
CA ILE A 49 -10.97 0.42 6.43
C ILE A 49 -10.89 -0.33 5.09
N PRO A 50 -10.01 0.07 4.15
CA PRO A 50 -9.88 -0.61 2.86
C PRO A 50 -9.17 -1.96 3.01
N GLU A 51 -9.57 -2.94 2.21
CA GLU A 51 -9.00 -4.30 2.23
C GLU A 51 -7.62 -4.38 1.53
N GLY A 52 -7.31 -3.42 0.66
CA GLY A 52 -6.06 -3.39 -0.09
C GLY A 52 -5.78 -2.03 -0.73
N ALA A 53 -4.82 -1.99 -1.66
CA ALA A 53 -4.22 -0.77 -2.17
C ALA A 53 -3.64 0.10 -1.03
N PHE A 54 -3.49 1.40 -1.28
CA PHE A 54 -2.92 2.36 -0.34
C PHE A 54 -3.69 3.70 -0.31
N TYR A 55 -4.99 3.63 -0.62
CA TYR A 55 -5.89 4.78 -0.65
C TYR A 55 -6.96 4.66 0.45
N ALA A 56 -7.39 5.80 0.99
CA ALA A 56 -8.54 5.90 1.88
C ALA A 56 -9.63 6.74 1.21
N PHE A 57 -10.89 6.32 1.33
CA PHE A 57 -12.02 6.98 0.66
C PHE A 57 -13.13 7.28 1.69
N PRO A 58 -13.07 8.42 2.38
CA PRO A 58 -14.12 8.84 3.30
C PRO A 58 -15.41 9.19 2.56
N ASN A 59 -16.54 9.07 3.25
CA ASN A 59 -17.90 9.28 2.72
C ASN A 59 -18.36 10.75 2.68
#